data_AF-A0A1Z4BY31-F1
#
_entry.id   AF-A0A1Z4BY31-F1
#
_cell.length_a   1.000
_cell.length_b   1.000
_cell.length_c   1.000
_cell.angle_alpha   90.00
_cell.angle_beta   90.00
_cell.angle_gamma   90.00
#
_symmetry.space_group_name_H-M   'P 1'
#
loop_
_entity.id
_entity.type
_entity.pdbx_description
1 polymer ?
#
loop_
_entity_poly.entity_id
_entity_poly.type
_entity_poly.pdbx_seq_one_letter_code
_entity_poly.pdbx_strand_id
1 'polypeptide(L)' 'MKTSKNERWSASFIRIGNKAVREAQARNRELGIVNWYSVNGQLVNDAAAPEPNPDKKLPVTSPL' A
#
# COMPACT_ATOMS: atom_id res chain seq x y z
N MET A 1 -12.01 28.91 15.10
CA MET A 1 -11.49 28.95 13.72
C MET A 1 -12.63 28.58 12.78
N LYS A 2 -13.12 29.49 11.92
CA LYS A 2 -14.19 29.19 10.96
C LYS A 2 -13.53 28.63 9.69
N THR A 3 -13.66 27.33 9.44
CA THR A 3 -13.22 26.73 8.17
C THR A 3 -14.03 27.31 7.03
N SER A 4 -13.35 27.74 5.97
CA SER A 4 -13.98 28.33 4.79
C SER A 4 -14.81 27.26 4.05
N LYS A 5 -15.87 27.68 3.34
CA LYS A 5 -16.77 26.78 2.60
C LYS A 5 -16.01 25.84 1.64
N ASN A 6 -14.86 26.30 1.13
CA ASN A 6 -13.99 25.58 0.20
C ASN A 6 -13.22 24.44 0.88
N GLU A 7 -12.75 24.64 2.12
CA GLU A 7 -12.08 23.60 2.92
C GLU A 7 -13.03 22.46 3.30
N ARG A 8 -14.31 22.77 3.52
CA ARG A 8 -15.34 21.74 3.77
C ARG A 8 -15.60 20.85 2.56
N TRP A 9 -15.54 21.43 1.36
CA TRP A 9 -15.75 20.73 0.10
C TRP A 9 -14.57 19.80 -0.23
N SER A 10 -13.34 20.29 -0.11
CA SER A 10 -12.14 19.46 -0.33
C SER A 10 -12.05 18.30 0.66
N ALA A 11 -12.34 18.53 1.95
CA ALA A 11 -12.36 17.48 2.96
C ALA A 11 -13.40 16.38 2.64
N SER A 12 -14.54 16.75 2.05
CA SER A 12 -15.59 15.79 1.67
C SER A 12 -15.15 14.89 0.53
N PHE A 13 -14.48 15.44 -0.49
CA PHE A 13 -13.93 14.65 -1.59
C PHE A 13 -12.83 13.70 -1.13
N ILE A 14 -11.90 14.18 -0.29
CA ILE A 14 -10.86 13.33 0.30
C ILE A 14 -11.48 12.18 1.07
N ARG A 15 -12.54 12.44 1.85
CA ARG A 15 -13.25 11.39 2.61
C ARG A 15 -13.87 10.32 1.70
N ILE A 16 -14.54 10.74 0.61
CA ILE A 16 -15.15 9.81 -0.35
C ILE A 16 -14.07 8.99 -1.05
N GLY A 17 -12.99 9.63 -1.53
CA GLY A 17 -11.86 8.96 -2.15
C GLY A 17 -11.22 7.94 -1.21
N ASN A 18 -10.96 8.32 0.03
CA ASN A 18 -10.40 7.43 1.05
C ASN A 18 -11.30 6.22 1.33
N LYS A 19 -12.63 6.40 1.30
CA LYS A 19 -13.57 5.29 1.46
C LYS A 19 -13.50 4.31 0.29
N ALA A 20 -13.55 4.82 -0.95
CA ALA A 20 -13.46 3.99 -2.15
C ALA A 20 -12.14 3.20 -2.23
N VAL A 21 -11.02 3.84 -1.88
CA VAL A 21 -9.69 3.20 -1.82
C VAL A 21 -9.68 2.05 -0.81
N ARG A 22 -10.26 2.24 0.38
CA ARG A 22 -10.33 1.20 1.42
C ARG A 22 -11.16 0.00 0.97
N GLU A 23 -12.30 0.24 0.33
CA GLU A 23 -13.18 -0.82 -0.18
C GLU A 23 -12.48 -1.64 -1.28
N ALA A 24 -11.82 -0.97 -2.23
CA ALA A 24 -11.04 -1.65 -3.27
C ALA A 24 -9.89 -2.48 -2.69
N GLN A 25 -9.15 -1.95 -1.71
CA GLN A 25 -8.07 -2.67 -1.05
C GLN A 25 -8.55 -3.90 -0.28
N ALA A 26 -9.69 -3.78 0.41
CA ALA A 26 -10.30 -4.91 1.09
C ALA A 26 -10.68 -6.02 0.10
N ARG A 27 -11.32 -5.65 -1.01
CA ARG A 27 -11.69 -6.61 -2.06
C ARG A 27 -10.46 -7.25 -2.73
N ASN A 28 -9.39 -6.49 -2.94
CA ASN A 28 -8.14 -7.02 -3.46
C ASN A 28 -7.56 -8.10 -2.54
N ARG A 29 -7.61 -7.90 -1.21
CA ARG A 29 -7.17 -8.93 -0.25
C ARG A 29 -8.02 -10.20 -0.33
N GLU A 30 -9.33 -10.06 -0.47
CA GLU A 30 -10.24 -11.21 -0.66
C GLU A 30 -9.94 -11.98 -1.95
N LEU A 31 -9.50 -11.28 -3.00
CA LEU A 31 -9.18 -11.86 -4.31
C LEU A 31 -7.72 -12.31 -4.45
N GLY A 32 -6.89 -12.13 -3.41
CA GLY A 32 -5.44 -12.38 -3.49
C GLY A 32 -4.69 -11.44 -4.45
N ILE A 33 -5.28 -10.29 -4.79
CA ILE A 33 -4.67 -9.25 -5.61
C ILE A 33 -3.82 -8.35 -4.70
N VAL A 34 -2.59 -8.11 -5.11
CA VAL A 34 -1.63 -7.28 -4.38
C VAL A 34 -2.03 -5.80 -4.47
N ASN A 35 -2.07 -5.11 -3.33
CA ASN A 35 -2.22 -3.67 -3.26
C ASN A 35 -0.86 -2.98 -3.32
N TRP A 36 -0.77 -1.92 -4.12
CA TRP A 36 0.42 -1.08 -4.25
C TRP A 36 0.20 0.29 -3.61
N TYR A 37 1.24 0.81 -2.97
CA TYR A 37 1.22 2.09 -2.24
C TYR A 37 2.50 2.87 -2.52
N SER A 38 2.41 4.20 -2.48
CA SER A 38 3.58 5.07 -2.39
C SER A 38 3.76 5.49 -0.94
N VAL A 39 4.86 5.08 -0.32
CA VAL A 39 5.24 5.44 1.05
C VAL A 39 6.56 6.19 0.97
N ASN A 40 6.55 7.47 1.34
CA ASN A 40 7.74 8.35 1.25
C ASN A 40 8.39 8.36 -0.15
N GLY A 41 7.57 8.30 -1.21
CA GLY A 41 8.05 8.27 -2.60
C GLY A 41 8.56 6.90 -3.05
N GLN A 42 8.53 5.88 -2.18
CA GLN A 42 8.90 4.50 -2.51
C GLN A 42 7.64 3.69 -2.79
N LEU A 43 7.68 2.90 -3.86
CA LEU A 43 6.60 2.00 -4.22
C LEU A 43 6.72 0.71 -3.39
N VAL A 44 5.71 0.43 -2.57
CA VAL A 44 5.63 -0.76 -1.69
C VAL A 44 4.34 -1.52 -1.96
N ASN A 45 4.30 -2.79 -1.58
CA ASN A 45 3.09 -3.60 -1.72
C ASN A 45 2.89 -4.55 -0.54
N ASP A 46 1.68 -5.10 -0.42
CA ASP A 46 1.30 -6.05 0.64
C ASP A 46 1.38 -7.52 0.21
N ALA A 47 2.15 -7.84 -0.84
CA ALA A 47 2.42 -9.22 -1.19
C ALA A 47 3.13 -9.91 -0.02
N ALA A 48 2.63 -11.08 0.39
CA ALA A 48 3.40 -11.94 1.29
C ALA A 48 4.78 -12.18 0.66
N ALA A 49 5.84 -11.87 1.40
CA ALA A 49 7.19 -12.19 0.96
C ALA A 49 7.22 -13.70 0.64
N PRO A 50 7.81 -14.12 -0.49
CA PRO A 50 7.93 -15.54 -0.76
C PRO A 50 8.64 -16.18 0.42
N GLU A 51 8.05 -17.25 0.97
CA GLU A 51 8.67 -18.08 2.00
C GLU A 51 10.12 -18.33 1.60
N PRO A 52 11.10 -18.14 2.52
CA PRO A 52 12.48 -18.41 2.21
C PRO A 52 12.59 -19.86 1.77
N ASN A 53 12.83 -20.08 0.48
CA ASN A 53 13.03 -21.42 -0.03
C ASN A 53 14.27 -21.99 0.67
N PRO A 54 14.13 -23.04 1.52
CA PRO A 54 15.25 -23.60 2.28
C PRO A 54 16.37 -24.13 1.37
N ASP A 55 16.07 -24.38 0.09
CA ASP A 55 17.01 -24.88 -0.90
C ASP A 55 17.75 -23.76 -1.67
N LYS A 56 17.33 -22.49 -1.52
CA LYS A 56 18.02 -21.36 -2.13
C LYS A 56 19.22 -20.98 -1.25
N LYS A 57 20.35 -21.68 -1.43
CA LYS A 57 21.63 -21.23 -0.87
C LYS A 57 21.90 -19.80 -1.33
N LEU A 58 22.01 -18.87 -0.38
CA LEU A 58 22.50 -17.53 -0.62
C LEU A 58 23.88 -17.65 -1.30
N PRO A 59 24.18 -16.86 -2.35
CA PRO A 59 25.52 -16.84 -2.91
C PRO A 59 26.47 -16.42 -1.78
N VAL A 60 27.42 -17.29 -1.46
CA VAL A 60 28.48 -16.99 -0.50
C VAL A 60 29.30 -15.87 -1.12
N THR A 61 29.04 -14.63 -0.72
CA THR A 61 29.96 -13.53 -0.99
C THR A 61 31.19 -13.82 -0.15
N SER A 62 32.21 -14.38 -0.81
CA SER A 62 33.53 -14.58 -0.20
C SER A 62 34.09 -13.20 0.15
N PRO A 63 34.47 -12.94 1.40
CA PRO A 63 35.22 -11.73 1.72
C PRO A 63 36.61 -11.83 1.07
N LEU A 64 36.97 -10.79 0.32
CA LEU A 64 38.35 -10.53 -0.10
C LEU A 64 39.23 -10.23 1.11
#